data_AF-A0A2A4MNS1-F1
#
_entry.id   AF-A0A2A4MNS1-F1
#
_cell.length_a   1.000
_cell.length_b   1.000
_cell.length_c   1.000
_cell.angle_alpha   90.00
_cell.angle_beta   90.00
_cell.angle_gamma   90.00
#
_symmetry.space_group_name_H-M   'P 1'
#
loop_
_entity.id
_entity.type
_entity.pdbx_description
1 polymer ?
#
loop_
_entity_poly.entity_id
_entity_poly.type
_entity_poly.pdbx_seq_one_letter_code
_entity_poly.pdbx_strand_id
1 'polypeptide(L)'
;MKPTTLLTVIALLTGMASMAGFAGSSDMGVSQIASVSNPPATLTEEERGFLDRHWQTTIPLQGEVPKNYSNLESSLDPASCGLCHEQQYKDWQTTFHAHAMGPGILGQVIDMVGSDNAQAQICWSCHTPLAEQQDVLREGDDWQSNAAFDETLQHSGLVCAGCHVRQHVRFGPPRKDTPNVIGHIDDGYLPHNGFTATTAFSNSAFCANCHQFKDDGFALNGKLLENTYKEWQESRYAEAGIHCQTCHMPDRRHTWRGIHDPEMTKRAVTIEVNAPQQQYTPGELYEARITITNSGAGHYFPTYVTPKVFVRAELLDADNSVISNSLQEAIIGRETTADLSQELYDTRIAPDDHVSIVYREALHNKPTQLKVSIVVEPDHFYERFYKIRLANMAPGRSTDLLREALASAQSSHFTLFEQSYPINVDFSSVATVGLDTHSASSPETKAEVAINEHKLYWNDDDIHWHDYHQGRQLAKAQNKPILLIFYADWCPTCHAYRPIFEDKSLVALSEEFVMVRVNTDKHPEVNTAYIPEEEWEYVPRTFALFPDGSRMDNVYSKTKAPRYFLSADTPAEFLFTMQAALLNHQHRQSTR
;
A
#
# COMPACT_ATOMS: atom_id res chain seq x y z
N MET A 1 10.98 48.39 -13.15
CA MET A 1 10.98 49.10 -11.86
C MET A 1 10.40 48.15 -10.81
N LYS A 2 11.09 47.92 -9.68
CA LYS A 2 10.50 47.24 -8.49
C LYS A 2 9.69 48.27 -7.68
N PRO A 3 8.69 47.82 -6.91
CA PRO A 3 8.86 47.64 -5.46
C PRO A 3 8.29 46.25 -5.00
N THR A 4 8.81 45.40 -4.09
CA THR A 4 9.43 45.54 -2.74
C THR A 4 8.66 46.48 -1.81
N THR A 5 8.06 46.08 -0.67
CA THR A 5 8.37 44.97 0.25
C THR A 5 7.19 44.78 1.22
N LEU A 6 7.02 43.60 1.82
CA LEU A 6 6.65 43.55 3.26
C LEU A 6 7.39 42.39 3.92
N LEU A 7 8.30 42.72 4.84
CA LEU A 7 9.16 41.77 5.54
C LEU A 7 8.84 41.77 7.04
N THR A 8 9.01 40.60 7.65
CA THR A 8 8.81 40.25 9.06
C THR A 8 9.74 40.98 10.04
N VAL A 9 9.25 41.24 11.26
CA VAL A 9 9.96 41.64 12.51
C VAL A 9 9.04 41.24 13.68
N ILE A 10 9.40 40.90 14.94
CA ILE A 10 10.60 40.89 15.83
C ILE A 10 10.57 39.48 16.53
N ALA A 11 11.60 38.65 16.74
CA ALA A 11 13.02 38.74 17.15
C ALA A 11 13.30 38.50 18.67
N LEU A 12 14.30 37.63 18.94
CA LEU A 12 15.11 37.41 20.18
C LEU A 12 14.52 36.85 21.51
N LEU A 13 14.85 35.57 21.77
CA LEU A 13 15.88 35.06 22.72
C LEU A 13 15.89 35.37 24.25
N THR A 14 16.28 34.33 25.00
CA THR A 14 16.84 34.22 26.38
C THR A 14 15.89 34.10 27.60
N GLY A 15 16.16 33.07 28.41
CA GLY A 15 15.60 32.84 29.75
C GLY A 15 16.13 31.52 30.36
N MET A 16 17.03 31.61 31.35
CA MET A 16 17.70 30.45 31.97
C MET A 16 16.81 29.78 33.03
N ALA A 17 16.98 28.46 33.26
CA ALA A 17 16.55 27.79 34.48
C ALA A 17 17.63 26.78 34.95
N SER A 18 17.88 26.76 36.26
CA SER A 18 19.05 26.11 36.89
C SER A 18 18.90 24.62 37.18
N MET A 19 20.04 23.98 37.42
CA MET A 19 20.18 22.67 38.06
C MET A 19 19.45 22.57 39.40
N ALA A 20 18.94 21.36 39.70
CA ALA A 20 18.93 20.81 41.05
C ALA A 20 19.11 19.29 40.96
N GLY A 21 20.19 18.76 41.54
CA GLY A 21 20.43 17.33 41.65
C GLY A 21 20.08 16.81 43.04
N PHE A 22 19.68 15.54 43.12
CA PHE A 22 19.67 14.79 44.37
C PHE A 22 20.12 13.35 44.12
N ALA A 23 21.17 12.93 44.85
CA ALA A 23 21.39 11.52 45.17
C ALA A 23 20.33 11.09 46.22
N GLY A 24 19.96 9.83 46.38
CA GLY A 24 20.42 8.58 45.76
C GLY A 24 20.38 7.46 46.79
N SER A 25 20.04 6.23 46.39
CA SER A 25 20.13 5.06 47.27
C SER A 25 20.11 3.75 46.46
N SER A 26 21.12 2.92 46.72
CA SER A 26 21.26 1.55 46.21
C SER A 26 20.34 0.56 46.92
N ASP A 27 19.89 -0.49 46.23
CA ASP A 27 19.93 -1.84 46.83
C ASP A 27 20.09 -2.95 45.77
N MET A 28 20.45 -4.16 46.21
CA MET A 28 21.19 -5.13 45.40
C MET A 28 20.35 -6.28 44.78
N GLY A 29 20.52 -6.45 43.46
CA GLY A 29 21.10 -7.69 42.90
C GLY A 29 20.21 -8.90 42.56
N VAL A 30 20.05 -9.18 41.25
CA VAL A 30 19.97 -10.56 40.69
C VAL A 30 20.70 -10.61 39.34
N SER A 31 21.58 -11.61 39.18
CA SER A 31 22.17 -12.20 37.97
C SER A 31 22.47 -11.33 36.72
N GLN A 32 23.76 -11.24 36.36
CA GLN A 32 24.20 -10.65 35.09
C GLN A 32 23.83 -11.53 33.88
N ILE A 33 22.88 -11.06 33.07
CA ILE A 33 22.92 -11.24 31.61
C ILE A 33 23.44 -9.91 31.06
N ALA A 34 24.41 -9.93 30.16
CA ALA A 34 24.99 -8.72 29.59
C ALA A 34 23.99 -8.03 28.65
N SER A 35 23.14 -7.17 29.21
CA SER A 35 22.27 -6.27 28.45
C SER A 35 23.13 -5.23 27.74
N VAL A 36 23.44 -5.46 26.46
CA VAL A 36 23.90 -4.40 25.58
C VAL A 36 22.72 -3.48 25.32
N SER A 37 22.57 -2.48 26.21
CA SER A 37 21.60 -1.40 26.05
C SER A 37 22.07 -0.47 24.94
N ASN A 38 21.87 -0.87 23.69
CA ASN A 38 21.97 0.07 22.58
C ASN A 38 20.84 1.10 22.75
N PRO A 39 21.15 2.41 22.82
CA PRO A 39 20.11 3.43 22.67
C PRO A 39 19.50 3.33 21.26
N PRO A 40 18.28 3.89 21.03
CA PRO A 40 17.69 3.93 19.70
C PRO A 40 18.70 4.55 18.72
N ALA A 41 18.83 3.96 17.53
CA ALA A 41 19.95 4.15 16.62
C ALA A 41 20.00 5.54 15.94
N THR A 42 20.15 6.60 16.73
CA THR A 42 20.50 7.93 16.25
C THR A 42 21.89 7.88 15.66
N LEU A 43 22.01 8.27 14.38
CA LEU A 43 23.29 8.44 13.70
C LEU A 43 24.28 9.23 14.56
N THR A 44 25.55 8.87 14.49
CA THR A 44 26.63 9.75 14.98
C THR A 44 26.74 11.01 14.11
N GLU A 45 27.42 12.03 14.62
CA GLU A 45 27.67 13.26 13.84
C GLU A 45 28.56 13.00 12.61
N GLU A 46 29.50 12.06 12.73
CA GLU A 46 30.34 11.62 11.61
C GLU A 46 29.52 10.91 10.52
N GLU A 47 28.58 10.04 10.91
CA GLU A 47 27.70 9.36 9.96
C GLU A 47 26.72 10.31 9.28
N ARG A 48 26.10 11.26 10.02
CA ARG A 48 25.29 12.35 9.41
C ARG A 48 26.10 13.12 8.38
N GLY A 49 27.23 13.69 8.80
CA GLY A 49 28.07 14.48 7.93
C GLY A 49 28.62 13.69 6.73
N PHE A 50 28.86 12.38 6.88
CA PHE A 50 29.17 11.51 5.75
C PHE A 50 27.99 11.40 4.78
N LEU A 51 26.80 11.04 5.25
CA LEU A 51 25.61 10.86 4.42
C LEU A 51 25.25 12.16 3.66
N ASP A 52 25.28 13.31 4.34
CA ASP A 52 24.99 14.63 3.75
C ASP A 52 25.94 15.03 2.61
N ARG A 53 27.18 14.51 2.61
CA ARG A 53 28.16 14.75 1.53
C ARG A 53 28.12 13.66 0.45
N HIS A 54 27.86 12.41 0.87
CA HIS A 54 27.86 11.24 0.01
C HIS A 54 26.61 11.18 -0.87
N TRP A 55 25.46 11.66 -0.38
CA TRP A 55 24.22 11.70 -1.13
C TRP A 55 23.86 13.12 -1.58
N GLN A 56 23.50 13.25 -2.86
CA GLN A 56 23.15 14.49 -3.54
C GLN A 56 22.11 14.16 -4.61
N THR A 57 21.24 15.11 -5.00
CA THR A 57 20.18 14.89 -6.00
C THR A 57 20.70 14.35 -7.33
N THR A 58 21.86 14.84 -7.77
CA THR A 58 22.72 14.18 -8.75
C THR A 58 24.09 14.07 -8.11
N ILE A 59 24.65 12.87 -8.03
CA ILE A 59 26.02 12.64 -7.58
C ILE A 59 26.95 13.25 -8.64
N PRO A 60 27.86 14.18 -8.28
CA PRO A 60 28.74 14.83 -9.23
C PRO A 60 29.62 13.85 -10.00
N LEU A 61 30.06 14.27 -11.19
CA LEU A 61 31.03 13.54 -12.02
C LEU A 61 32.26 13.12 -11.18
N GLN A 62 32.75 11.91 -11.42
CA GLN A 62 33.92 11.36 -10.73
C GLN A 62 35.21 12.12 -11.06
N GLY A 63 35.23 12.87 -12.16
CA GLY A 63 36.30 13.79 -12.52
C GLY A 63 37.56 13.08 -13.01
N GLU A 64 38.72 13.73 -12.84
CA GLU A 64 40.00 13.21 -13.31
C GLU A 64 40.36 11.87 -12.63
N VAL A 65 40.64 10.87 -13.47
CA VAL A 65 41.12 9.55 -13.06
C VAL A 65 42.51 9.67 -12.42
N PRO A 66 42.77 9.07 -11.23
CA PRO A 66 44.10 8.98 -10.66
C PRO A 66 45.11 8.32 -11.63
N LYS A 67 46.24 8.99 -11.88
CA LYS A 67 47.22 8.63 -12.92
C LYS A 67 47.81 7.21 -12.82
N ASN A 68 47.69 6.57 -11.66
CA ASN A 68 48.20 5.23 -11.40
C ASN A 68 47.14 4.13 -11.53
N TYR A 69 45.88 4.47 -11.77
CA TYR A 69 44.83 3.50 -12.04
C TYR A 69 44.99 2.90 -13.44
N SER A 70 44.77 1.59 -13.53
CA SER A 70 44.50 0.92 -14.80
C SER A 70 43.13 1.32 -15.36
N ASN A 71 42.88 1.05 -16.65
CA ASN A 71 41.56 1.23 -17.27
C ASN A 71 40.45 0.50 -16.48
N LEU A 72 40.78 -0.68 -15.91
CA LEU A 72 39.87 -1.46 -15.08
C LEU A 72 39.52 -0.75 -13.77
N GLU A 73 40.53 -0.17 -13.10
CA GLU A 73 40.33 0.59 -11.85
C GLU A 73 39.68 1.97 -12.06
N SER A 74 39.64 2.45 -13.30
CA SER A 74 39.04 3.73 -13.70
C SER A 74 37.57 3.59 -14.11
N SER A 75 37.12 2.37 -14.39
CA SER A 75 35.80 2.09 -14.94
C SER A 75 34.69 2.24 -13.90
N LEU A 76 33.55 2.79 -14.33
CA LEU A 76 32.31 2.87 -13.54
C LEU A 76 31.32 1.74 -13.89
N ASP A 77 31.60 0.98 -14.95
CA ASP A 77 30.80 -0.15 -15.41
C ASP A 77 30.76 -1.26 -14.34
N PRO A 78 29.57 -1.70 -13.88
CA PRO A 78 29.41 -2.86 -12.99
C PRO A 78 30.12 -4.12 -13.48
N ALA A 79 30.18 -4.39 -14.79
CA ALA A 79 30.88 -5.56 -15.34
C ALA A 79 32.40 -5.50 -15.10
N SER A 80 32.98 -4.30 -15.14
CA SER A 80 34.38 -4.07 -14.76
C SER A 80 34.60 -4.35 -13.28
N CYS A 81 33.70 -3.91 -12.39
CA CYS A 81 33.74 -4.25 -10.97
C CYS A 81 33.63 -5.78 -10.74
N GLY A 82 32.81 -6.45 -11.54
CA GLY A 82 32.59 -7.91 -11.49
C GLY A 82 33.81 -8.77 -11.78
N LEU A 83 34.88 -8.24 -12.39
CA LEU A 83 36.13 -8.99 -12.60
C LEU A 83 36.90 -9.27 -11.29
N CYS A 84 36.70 -8.45 -10.25
CA CYS A 84 37.27 -8.66 -8.91
C CYS A 84 36.20 -8.92 -7.84
N HIS A 85 34.99 -8.38 -8.02
CA HIS A 85 33.85 -8.51 -7.11
C HIS A 85 32.74 -9.37 -7.72
N GLU A 86 33.12 -10.52 -8.28
CA GLU A 86 32.25 -11.44 -9.03
C GLU A 86 30.94 -11.77 -8.30
N GLN A 87 31.00 -11.99 -6.98
CA GLN A 87 29.81 -12.35 -6.22
C GLN A 87 28.84 -11.18 -6.05
N GLN A 88 29.34 -9.98 -5.77
CA GLN A 88 28.50 -8.78 -5.64
C GLN A 88 27.88 -8.40 -6.98
N TYR A 89 28.64 -8.53 -8.08
CA TYR A 89 28.13 -8.29 -9.43
C TYR A 89 27.02 -9.28 -9.81
N LYS A 90 27.25 -10.59 -9.63
CA LYS A 90 26.22 -11.62 -9.89
C LYS A 90 24.97 -11.46 -9.04
N ASP A 91 25.11 -11.03 -7.79
CA ASP A 91 23.96 -10.72 -6.94
C ASP A 91 23.16 -9.54 -7.52
N TRP A 92 23.85 -8.41 -7.73
CA TRP A 92 23.29 -7.13 -8.19
C TRP A 92 22.54 -7.29 -9.52
N GLN A 93 23.09 -8.07 -10.47
CA GLN A 93 22.45 -8.39 -11.75
C GLN A 93 21.05 -9.01 -11.61
N THR A 94 20.71 -9.62 -10.46
CA THR A 94 19.39 -10.24 -10.23
C THR A 94 18.39 -9.30 -9.54
N THR A 95 18.65 -7.99 -9.49
CA THR A 95 17.91 -7.06 -8.63
C THR A 95 17.27 -5.91 -9.41
N PHE A 96 16.26 -5.28 -8.80
CA PHE A 96 15.66 -4.05 -9.33
C PHE A 96 16.61 -2.84 -9.28
N HIS A 97 17.70 -2.89 -8.52
CA HIS A 97 18.74 -1.85 -8.61
C HIS A 97 19.44 -1.87 -9.97
N ALA A 98 19.87 -3.04 -10.46
CA ALA A 98 20.46 -3.19 -11.80
C ALA A 98 19.48 -2.84 -12.94
N HIS A 99 18.18 -2.91 -12.67
CA HIS A 99 17.10 -2.61 -13.61
C HIS A 99 16.33 -1.33 -13.24
N ALA A 100 16.94 -0.43 -12.44
CA ALA A 100 16.25 0.75 -11.95
C ALA A 100 15.84 1.70 -13.10
N MET A 101 16.61 1.72 -14.20
CA MET A 101 16.26 2.40 -15.46
C MET A 101 15.66 1.45 -16.50
N GLY A 102 14.90 0.45 -16.05
CA GLY A 102 14.20 -0.48 -16.94
C GLY A 102 13.09 0.21 -17.75
N PRO A 103 12.43 -0.55 -18.68
CA PRO A 103 11.48 0.00 -19.65
C PRO A 103 10.35 0.85 -19.03
N GLY A 104 9.90 0.51 -17.81
CA GLY A 104 8.86 1.25 -17.11
C GLY A 104 9.24 2.68 -16.77
N ILE A 105 10.48 2.90 -16.29
CA ILE A 105 10.97 4.23 -15.92
C ILE A 105 11.48 4.97 -17.15
N LEU A 106 12.26 4.30 -18.00
CA LEU A 106 12.77 4.90 -19.24
C LEU A 106 11.63 5.35 -20.16
N GLY A 107 10.57 4.56 -20.28
CA GLY A 107 9.36 4.91 -21.03
C GLY A 107 8.59 6.10 -20.45
N GLN A 108 8.71 6.39 -19.15
CA GLN A 108 8.12 7.57 -18.54
C GLN A 108 8.98 8.83 -18.74
N VAL A 109 10.32 8.69 -18.65
CA VAL A 109 11.25 9.83 -18.58
C VAL A 109 11.77 10.27 -19.96
N ILE A 110 11.86 9.38 -20.95
CA ILE A 110 12.52 9.70 -22.24
C ILE A 110 11.90 10.89 -22.99
N ASP A 111 10.58 11.07 -22.92
CA ASP A 111 9.88 12.20 -23.55
C ASP A 111 9.88 13.47 -22.65
N MET A 112 10.28 13.34 -21.37
CA MET A 112 10.48 14.46 -20.46
C MET A 112 11.82 15.17 -20.71
N VAL A 113 12.84 14.47 -21.22
CA VAL A 113 14.14 15.09 -21.47
C VAL A 113 14.02 16.13 -22.58
N GLY A 114 14.54 17.33 -22.33
CA GLY A 114 14.42 18.51 -23.18
C GLY A 114 13.10 19.27 -23.04
N SER A 115 12.05 18.68 -22.45
CA SER A 115 10.75 19.32 -22.23
C SER A 115 10.51 19.72 -20.76
N ASP A 116 10.88 18.85 -19.82
CA ASP A 116 10.88 19.06 -18.37
C ASP A 116 12.04 18.27 -17.71
N ASN A 117 13.26 18.80 -17.85
CA ASN A 117 14.46 18.22 -17.24
C ASN A 117 14.41 18.19 -15.70
N ALA A 118 13.65 19.11 -15.09
CA ALA A 118 13.52 19.16 -13.63
C ALA A 118 12.73 17.95 -13.12
N GLN A 119 11.64 17.59 -13.81
CA GLN A 119 10.88 16.38 -13.50
C GLN A 119 11.68 15.10 -13.79
N ALA A 120 12.48 15.07 -14.86
CA ALA A 120 13.38 13.95 -15.17
C ALA A 120 14.46 13.73 -14.09
N GLN A 121 15.09 14.80 -13.59
CA GLN A 121 16.10 14.72 -12.53
C GLN A 121 15.55 14.13 -11.22
N ILE A 122 14.28 14.39 -10.88
CA ILE A 122 13.64 13.78 -9.70
C ILE A 122 13.67 12.25 -9.83
N CYS A 123 13.31 11.70 -10.99
CA CYS A 123 13.42 10.26 -11.26
C CYS A 123 14.88 9.77 -11.20
N TRP A 124 15.81 10.48 -11.83
CA TRP A 124 17.22 10.07 -11.86
C TRP A 124 17.90 10.07 -10.47
N SER A 125 17.45 10.92 -9.54
CA SER A 125 18.02 11.02 -8.18
C SER A 125 17.99 9.70 -7.39
N CYS A 126 17.07 8.80 -7.73
CA CYS A 126 17.01 7.43 -7.18
C CYS A 126 17.46 6.38 -8.22
N HIS A 127 17.03 6.52 -9.48
CA HIS A 127 17.13 5.43 -10.46
C HIS A 127 18.49 5.39 -11.21
N THR A 128 19.13 6.54 -11.42
CA THR A 128 20.42 6.70 -12.12
C THR A 128 21.17 7.91 -11.56
N PRO A 129 21.64 7.83 -10.30
CA PRO A 129 22.02 9.03 -9.54
C PRO A 129 23.39 9.60 -9.92
N LEU A 130 24.22 8.88 -10.68
CA LEU A 130 25.50 9.43 -11.16
C LEU A 130 25.28 10.43 -12.29
N ALA A 131 26.04 11.53 -12.28
CA ALA A 131 26.07 12.48 -13.39
C ALA A 131 26.41 11.81 -14.73
N GLU A 132 27.34 10.84 -14.76
CA GLU A 132 27.67 10.05 -15.96
C GLU A 132 26.49 9.26 -16.55
N GLN A 133 25.40 9.09 -15.81
CA GLN A 133 24.17 8.43 -16.25
C GLN A 133 23.05 9.40 -16.66
N GLN A 134 23.32 10.70 -16.67
CA GLN A 134 22.35 11.76 -16.99
C GLN A 134 22.84 12.51 -18.23
N ASP A 135 22.02 12.57 -19.28
CA ASP A 135 22.36 13.17 -20.58
C ASP A 135 22.29 14.70 -20.58
N VAL A 136 21.57 15.25 -19.61
CA VAL A 136 21.59 16.66 -19.23
C VAL A 136 21.91 16.83 -17.75
N LEU A 137 22.65 17.89 -17.42
CA LEU A 137 22.96 18.30 -16.05
C LEU A 137 22.49 19.73 -15.81
N ARG A 138 22.14 20.02 -14.55
CA ARG A 138 21.74 21.36 -14.11
C ARG A 138 22.96 22.19 -13.72
N GLU A 139 23.14 23.36 -14.32
CA GLU A 139 24.14 24.35 -13.93
C GLU A 139 23.43 25.65 -13.52
N GLY A 140 23.35 25.91 -12.21
CA GLY A 140 22.54 27.01 -11.67
C GLY A 140 21.06 26.77 -11.93
N ASP A 141 20.43 27.64 -12.73
CA ASP A 141 19.03 27.51 -13.15
C ASP A 141 18.87 26.99 -14.59
N ASP A 142 19.98 26.81 -15.32
CA ASP A 142 19.99 26.33 -16.71
C ASP A 142 20.31 24.82 -16.78
N TRP A 143 20.03 24.23 -17.94
CA TRP A 143 20.34 22.83 -18.25
C TRP A 143 21.27 22.74 -19.45
N GLN A 144 22.28 21.86 -19.35
CA GLN A 144 23.26 21.65 -20.41
C GLN A 144 23.42 20.17 -20.72
N SER A 145 23.75 19.85 -21.98
CA SER A 145 24.07 18.48 -22.39
C SER A 145 25.38 18.03 -21.74
N ASN A 146 25.38 16.80 -21.21
CA ASN A 146 26.51 16.21 -20.53
C ASN A 146 27.43 15.46 -21.50
N ALA A 147 28.63 16.00 -21.72
CA ALA A 147 29.65 15.35 -22.55
C ALA A 147 30.23 14.05 -21.94
N ALA A 148 29.97 13.77 -20.65
CA ALA A 148 30.39 12.56 -19.95
C ALA A 148 29.25 11.52 -19.81
N PHE A 149 28.14 11.70 -20.53
CA PHE A 149 27.02 10.76 -20.51
C PHE A 149 27.35 9.41 -21.17
N ASP A 150 27.00 8.31 -20.51
CA ASP A 150 27.06 6.95 -21.03
C ASP A 150 25.66 6.29 -20.96
N GLU A 151 25.03 6.09 -22.13
CA GLU A 151 23.72 5.44 -22.27
C GLU A 151 23.75 3.98 -21.76
N THR A 152 24.89 3.29 -21.85
CA THR A 152 25.03 1.91 -21.35
C THR A 152 25.07 1.88 -19.83
N LEU A 153 25.77 2.85 -19.23
CA LEU A 153 25.80 3.03 -17.78
C LEU A 153 24.42 3.46 -17.26
N GLN A 154 23.69 4.32 -17.99
CA GLN A 154 22.31 4.70 -17.64
C GLN A 154 21.35 3.49 -17.65
N HIS A 155 21.36 2.68 -18.72
CA HIS A 155 20.53 1.47 -18.79
C HIS A 155 20.87 0.42 -17.71
N SER A 156 22.04 0.51 -17.07
CA SER A 156 22.44 -0.32 -15.94
C SER A 156 21.86 0.12 -14.58
N GLY A 157 20.98 1.13 -14.54
CA GLY A 157 20.24 1.52 -13.33
C GLY A 157 21.12 2.02 -12.18
N LEU A 158 20.88 1.57 -10.95
CA LEU A 158 21.70 1.92 -9.79
C LEU A 158 22.98 1.08 -9.78
N VAL A 159 24.00 1.58 -10.48
CA VAL A 159 25.32 0.96 -10.63
C VAL A 159 26.18 1.01 -9.36
N CYS A 160 27.19 0.14 -9.26
CA CYS A 160 28.08 0.04 -8.10
C CYS A 160 28.69 1.38 -7.67
N ALA A 161 29.11 2.21 -8.62
CA ALA A 161 29.67 3.53 -8.38
C ALA A 161 28.68 4.52 -7.76
N GLY A 162 27.37 4.39 -8.04
CA GLY A 162 26.31 5.21 -7.43
C GLY A 162 26.30 5.08 -5.90
N CYS A 163 26.45 3.86 -5.38
CA CYS A 163 26.53 3.63 -3.94
C CYS A 163 27.95 3.82 -3.35
N HIS A 164 29.01 3.42 -4.08
CA HIS A 164 30.33 3.20 -3.49
C HIS A 164 31.45 4.16 -3.93
N VAL A 165 31.28 5.03 -4.93
CA VAL A 165 32.40 5.80 -5.49
C VAL A 165 32.11 7.30 -5.53
N ARG A 166 33.02 8.12 -4.99
CA ARG A 166 32.99 9.58 -5.08
C ARG A 166 34.39 10.07 -5.41
N GLN A 167 34.53 10.86 -6.48
CA GLN A 167 35.82 11.36 -6.98
C GLN A 167 36.86 10.24 -7.13
N HIS A 168 36.46 9.10 -7.72
CA HIS A 168 37.26 7.87 -7.86
C HIS A 168 37.70 7.17 -6.55
N VAL A 169 37.42 7.74 -5.37
CA VAL A 169 37.63 7.10 -4.06
C VAL A 169 36.49 6.13 -3.77
N ARG A 170 36.84 4.92 -3.31
CA ARG A 170 35.89 3.87 -2.94
C ARG A 170 35.50 4.00 -1.47
N PHE A 171 34.23 3.77 -1.16
CA PHE A 171 33.66 3.82 0.18
C PHE A 171 32.88 2.53 0.49
N GLY A 172 32.86 2.11 1.75
CA GLY A 172 32.09 0.93 2.16
C GLY A 172 32.06 0.71 3.67
N PRO A 173 31.41 -0.36 4.14
CA PRO A 173 31.43 -0.74 5.55
C PRO A 173 32.84 -1.25 5.96
N PRO A 174 33.24 -1.11 7.24
CA PRO A 174 34.42 -1.77 7.80
C PRO A 174 34.47 -3.26 7.46
N ARG A 175 35.65 -3.84 7.25
CA ARG A 175 35.77 -5.26 6.86
C ARG A 175 35.18 -6.19 7.94
N LYS A 176 34.65 -7.37 7.57
CA LYS A 176 33.98 -8.30 8.51
C LYS A 176 34.94 -8.79 9.62
N ASP A 177 36.21 -8.97 9.29
CA ASP A 177 37.31 -9.42 10.16
C ASP A 177 37.89 -8.28 11.02
N THR A 178 37.82 -7.03 10.54
CA THR A 178 38.28 -5.84 11.27
C THR A 178 37.17 -4.78 11.39
N PRO A 179 36.06 -5.07 12.10
CA PRO A 179 34.86 -4.22 12.10
C PRO A 179 35.06 -2.84 12.76
N ASN A 180 36.10 -2.68 13.58
CA ASN A 180 36.43 -1.43 14.27
C ASN A 180 37.41 -0.53 13.48
N VAL A 181 37.84 -0.94 12.29
CA VAL A 181 38.76 -0.16 11.45
C VAL A 181 37.95 0.69 10.49
N ILE A 182 37.95 2.00 10.73
CA ILE A 182 37.28 3.05 9.97
C ILE A 182 38.30 4.02 9.35
N GLY A 183 37.86 4.86 8.42
CA GLY A 183 38.71 5.79 7.69
C GLY A 183 39.36 5.14 6.46
N HIS A 184 40.38 5.78 5.91
CA HIS A 184 41.07 5.31 4.72
C HIS A 184 41.94 4.07 5.02
N ILE A 185 41.73 3.00 4.25
CA ILE A 185 42.42 1.72 4.36
C ILE A 185 43.11 1.45 3.02
N ASP A 186 44.43 1.60 3.02
CA ASP A 186 45.35 1.17 1.95
C ASP A 186 46.56 0.49 2.60
N ASP A 187 47.00 -0.63 2.03
CA ASP A 187 48.22 -1.37 2.42
C ASP A 187 49.36 -1.21 1.41
N GLY A 188 49.17 -0.39 0.37
CA GLY A 188 50.10 -0.15 -0.73
C GLY A 188 50.01 -1.17 -1.87
N TYR A 189 49.16 -2.19 -1.73
CA TYR A 189 48.92 -3.24 -2.73
C TYR A 189 47.45 -3.40 -3.12
N LEU A 190 46.53 -2.72 -2.42
CA LEU A 190 45.11 -2.73 -2.77
C LEU A 190 44.88 -2.01 -4.12
N PRO A 191 44.07 -2.57 -5.04
CA PRO A 191 43.54 -1.83 -6.17
C PRO A 191 42.82 -0.56 -5.71
N HIS A 192 42.69 0.40 -6.64
CA HIS A 192 41.99 1.67 -6.40
C HIS A 192 42.63 2.59 -5.34
N ASN A 193 43.89 2.38 -4.95
CA ASN A 193 44.52 3.02 -3.79
C ASN A 193 43.70 2.76 -2.50
N GLY A 194 43.18 1.53 -2.35
CA GLY A 194 42.37 1.15 -1.19
C GLY A 194 40.95 1.73 -1.20
N PHE A 195 40.37 1.86 0.01
CA PHE A 195 39.00 2.35 0.20
C PHE A 195 38.82 3.02 1.58
N THR A 196 37.78 3.82 1.72
CA THR A 196 37.41 4.48 2.98
C THR A 196 36.26 3.72 3.66
N ALA A 197 36.53 3.16 4.82
CA ALA A 197 35.56 2.45 5.65
C ALA A 197 34.76 3.41 6.55
N THR A 198 33.44 3.28 6.57
CA THR A 198 32.56 4.02 7.50
C THR A 198 31.35 3.18 7.92
N THR A 199 30.94 3.31 9.18
CA THR A 199 29.80 2.59 9.76
C THR A 199 28.46 3.00 9.14
N ALA A 200 28.38 4.16 8.48
CA ALA A 200 27.17 4.63 7.80
C ALA A 200 26.59 3.60 6.80
N PHE A 201 27.43 2.83 6.10
CA PHE A 201 26.99 1.75 5.19
C PHE A 201 26.23 0.61 5.89
N SER A 202 26.29 0.52 7.21
CA SER A 202 25.58 -0.48 8.03
C SER A 202 24.30 0.07 8.67
N ASN A 203 23.97 1.35 8.48
CA ASN A 203 22.78 1.99 9.04
C ASN A 203 21.70 2.19 7.96
N SER A 204 20.43 1.96 8.31
CA SER A 204 19.27 2.14 7.42
C SER A 204 19.19 3.53 6.77
N ALA A 205 19.72 4.58 7.42
CA ALA A 205 19.74 5.93 6.87
C ALA A 205 20.54 6.05 5.56
N PHE A 206 21.48 5.13 5.30
CA PHE A 206 22.17 5.04 4.00
C PHE A 206 21.21 4.77 2.84
N CYS A 207 20.13 4.03 3.09
CA CYS A 207 19.08 3.71 2.11
C CYS A 207 18.05 4.85 1.94
N ALA A 208 17.97 5.76 2.92
CA ALA A 208 16.91 6.77 2.99
C ALA A 208 16.97 7.81 1.85
N ASN A 209 18.13 8.06 1.24
CA ASN A 209 18.19 8.99 0.09
C ASN A 209 17.27 8.58 -1.07
N CYS A 210 17.05 7.28 -1.24
CA CYS A 210 16.09 6.76 -2.22
C CYS A 210 14.78 6.37 -1.53
N HIS A 211 14.84 5.53 -0.48
CA HIS A 211 13.66 4.93 0.15
C HIS A 211 12.88 5.83 1.13
N GLN A 212 13.03 7.15 1.01
CA GLN A 212 12.34 8.17 1.79
C GLN A 212 12.31 9.49 1.04
N PHE A 213 11.12 9.98 0.70
CA PHE A 213 10.98 11.36 0.27
C PHE A 213 11.24 12.31 1.44
N LYS A 214 11.71 13.51 1.11
CA LYS A 214 11.90 14.63 2.04
C LYS A 214 10.54 15.11 2.56
N ASP A 215 10.54 15.90 3.64
CA ASP A 215 9.32 16.42 4.29
C ASP A 215 8.45 17.29 3.36
N ASP A 216 9.03 17.87 2.31
CA ASP A 216 8.36 18.65 1.25
C ASP A 216 7.98 17.80 0.01
N GLY A 217 8.24 16.50 0.05
CA GLY A 217 7.91 15.55 -1.01
C GLY A 217 6.41 15.27 -1.15
N PHE A 218 6.04 14.54 -2.20
CA PHE A 218 4.63 14.28 -2.51
C PHE A 218 3.98 13.38 -1.44
N ALA A 219 2.94 13.89 -0.80
CA ALA A 219 2.22 13.23 0.29
C ALA A 219 0.70 13.23 0.07
N LEU A 220 0.06 12.14 0.47
CA LEU A 220 -1.40 11.99 0.53
C LEU A 220 -1.80 11.64 1.97
N ASN A 221 -2.84 12.29 2.48
CA ASN A 221 -3.33 12.11 3.85
C ASN A 221 -2.21 12.21 4.92
N GLY A 222 -1.25 13.13 4.74
CA GLY A 222 -0.12 13.33 5.64
C GLY A 222 0.99 12.27 5.56
N LYS A 223 0.89 11.30 4.63
CA LYS A 223 1.87 10.24 4.40
C LYS A 223 2.53 10.43 3.03
N LEU A 224 3.84 10.56 3.00
CA LEU A 224 4.63 10.56 1.75
C LEU A 224 4.34 9.30 0.92
N LEU A 225 4.46 9.38 -0.41
CA LEU A 225 4.32 8.18 -1.26
C LEU A 225 5.46 7.19 -1.03
N GLU A 226 6.66 7.71 -0.83
CA GLU A 226 7.88 6.99 -0.48
C GLU A 226 8.27 7.35 0.96
N ASN A 227 8.00 6.42 1.89
CA ASN A 227 8.05 6.68 3.33
C ASN A 227 8.67 5.52 4.14
N THR A 228 9.35 4.59 3.46
CA THR A 228 9.75 3.30 4.03
C THR A 228 10.79 3.42 5.13
N TYR A 229 11.69 4.41 5.06
CA TYR A 229 12.64 4.67 6.15
C TYR A 229 11.92 5.14 7.42
N LYS A 230 10.95 6.05 7.32
CA LYS A 230 10.17 6.51 8.46
C LYS A 230 9.33 5.39 9.06
N GLU A 231 8.69 4.58 8.22
CA GLU A 231 7.97 3.36 8.66
C GLU A 231 8.90 2.40 9.42
N TRP A 232 10.18 2.28 8.99
CA TRP A 232 11.20 1.53 9.74
C TRP A 232 11.59 2.20 11.07
N GLN A 233 11.79 3.51 11.10
CA GLN A 233 12.14 4.27 12.31
C GLN A 233 11.07 4.16 13.41
N GLU A 234 9.80 4.02 13.03
CA GLU A 234 8.65 3.91 13.93
C GLU A 234 8.41 2.46 14.42
N SER A 235 9.26 1.49 14.04
CA SER A 235 9.12 0.07 14.36
C SER A 235 10.09 -0.42 15.44
N ARG A 236 9.78 -1.57 16.06
CA ARG A 236 10.72 -2.29 16.95
C ARG A 236 12.06 -2.65 16.29
N TYR A 237 12.13 -2.68 14.96
CA TYR A 237 13.36 -3.02 14.24
C TYR A 237 14.39 -1.88 14.36
N ALA A 238 13.95 -0.61 14.33
CA ALA A 238 14.83 0.52 14.60
C ALA A 238 15.27 0.57 16.06
N GLU A 239 14.36 0.29 17.01
CA GLU A 239 14.68 0.19 18.44
C GLU A 239 15.70 -0.92 18.73
N ALA A 240 15.56 -2.09 18.07
CA ALA A 240 16.47 -3.22 18.20
C ALA A 240 17.78 -3.09 17.39
N GLY A 241 17.98 -2.00 16.63
CA GLY A 241 19.15 -1.81 15.76
C GLY A 241 19.21 -2.77 14.55
N ILE A 242 18.08 -3.34 14.14
CA ILE A 242 17.96 -4.20 12.97
C ILE A 242 17.77 -3.32 11.74
N HIS A 243 18.88 -3.02 11.06
CA HIS A 243 18.89 -2.15 9.88
C HIS A 243 18.44 -2.86 8.59
N CYS A 244 18.08 -2.09 7.56
CA CYS A 244 17.65 -2.59 6.25
C CYS A 244 18.63 -3.61 5.66
N GLN A 245 19.94 -3.36 5.82
CA GLN A 245 21.03 -4.21 5.38
C GLN A 245 20.97 -5.62 6.00
N THR A 246 20.46 -5.77 7.23
CA THR A 246 20.38 -7.07 7.90
C THR A 246 19.47 -8.05 7.16
N CYS A 247 18.35 -7.55 6.60
CA CYS A 247 17.36 -8.37 5.91
C CYS A 247 17.52 -8.35 4.38
N HIS A 248 17.85 -7.20 3.78
CA HIS A 248 17.93 -7.02 2.33
C HIS A 248 19.36 -7.20 1.77
N MET A 249 20.40 -7.11 2.62
CA MET A 249 21.79 -7.41 2.25
C MET A 249 22.40 -8.47 3.19
N PRO A 250 21.74 -9.63 3.40
CA PRO A 250 22.20 -10.65 4.33
C PRO A 250 23.64 -11.06 3.97
N ASP A 251 24.50 -11.18 4.97
CA ASP A 251 25.93 -11.44 4.76
C ASP A 251 26.70 -10.42 3.87
N ARG A 252 26.15 -9.23 3.65
CA ARG A 252 26.61 -8.22 2.68
C ARG A 252 26.45 -8.64 1.21
N ARG A 253 25.59 -9.63 0.94
CA ARG A 253 25.13 -9.99 -0.41
C ARG A 253 24.35 -8.83 -1.03
N HIS A 254 24.46 -8.64 -2.34
CA HIS A 254 23.88 -7.49 -3.05
C HIS A 254 22.56 -7.88 -3.74
N THR A 255 21.67 -8.55 -2.97
CA THR A 255 20.49 -9.25 -3.51
C THR A 255 19.18 -8.48 -3.37
N TRP A 256 19.08 -7.57 -2.39
CA TRP A 256 17.92 -6.68 -2.12
C TRP A 256 16.54 -7.30 -2.43
N ARG A 257 16.29 -8.53 -1.98
CA ARG A 257 15.00 -9.20 -2.18
C ARG A 257 13.90 -8.39 -1.50
N GLY A 258 12.76 -8.27 -2.17
CA GLY A 258 11.61 -7.48 -1.74
C GLY A 258 10.30 -8.16 -2.12
N ILE A 259 9.25 -7.39 -2.39
CA ILE A 259 7.90 -7.91 -2.63
C ILE A 259 7.79 -8.82 -3.89
N HIS A 260 8.67 -8.64 -4.88
CA HIS A 260 8.77 -9.51 -6.07
C HIS A 260 9.44 -10.87 -5.80
N ASP A 261 9.97 -11.13 -4.60
CA ASP A 261 10.57 -12.42 -4.23
C ASP A 261 9.59 -13.17 -3.29
N PRO A 262 9.02 -14.31 -3.71
CA PRO A 262 8.00 -15.00 -2.92
C PRO A 262 8.49 -15.45 -1.54
N GLU A 263 9.74 -15.89 -1.43
CA GLU A 263 10.31 -16.36 -0.17
C GLU A 263 10.61 -15.20 0.79
N MET A 264 11.03 -14.04 0.29
CA MET A 264 11.15 -12.81 1.09
C MET A 264 9.78 -12.33 1.57
N THR A 265 8.79 -12.30 0.68
CA THR A 265 7.42 -11.91 1.00
C THR A 265 6.81 -12.85 2.05
N LYS A 266 7.10 -14.16 1.96
CA LYS A 266 6.69 -15.16 2.96
C LYS A 266 7.40 -15.01 4.30
N ARG A 267 8.64 -14.51 4.33
CA ARG A 267 9.33 -14.16 5.60
C ARG A 267 8.80 -12.89 6.25
N ALA A 268 8.11 -12.01 5.49
CA ALA A 268 7.57 -10.76 6.02
C ALA A 268 6.30 -10.94 6.86
N VAL A 269 5.54 -12.03 6.66
CA VAL A 269 4.24 -12.24 7.31
C VAL A 269 4.08 -13.61 7.95
N THR A 270 3.27 -13.66 9.01
CA THR A 270 2.69 -14.89 9.55
C THR A 270 1.23 -14.97 9.12
N ILE A 271 0.81 -16.13 8.62
CA ILE A 271 -0.54 -16.38 8.12
C ILE A 271 -1.13 -17.51 8.97
N GLU A 272 -2.27 -17.24 9.61
CA GLU A 272 -3.00 -18.19 10.43
C GLU A 272 -4.44 -18.30 9.92
N VAL A 273 -4.96 -19.53 9.77
CA VAL A 273 -6.35 -19.75 9.39
C VAL A 273 -7.02 -20.63 10.43
N ASN A 274 -8.04 -20.08 11.08
CA ASN A 274 -8.95 -20.82 11.95
C ASN A 274 -10.19 -21.19 11.13
N ALA A 275 -10.17 -22.41 10.59
CA ALA A 275 -11.25 -23.03 9.83
C ALA A 275 -11.84 -24.20 10.66
N PRO A 276 -13.05 -24.08 11.23
CA PRO A 276 -13.57 -25.08 12.15
C PRO A 276 -13.89 -26.42 11.47
N GLN A 277 -13.38 -27.51 12.05
CA GLN A 277 -13.62 -28.88 11.59
C GLN A 277 -14.72 -29.56 12.41
N GLN A 278 -15.93 -29.00 12.36
CA GLN A 278 -17.12 -29.62 12.94
C GLN A 278 -18.03 -30.22 11.86
N GLN A 279 -19.10 -30.91 12.29
CA GLN A 279 -20.16 -31.40 11.41
C GLN A 279 -21.25 -30.33 11.32
N TYR A 280 -21.59 -29.95 10.10
CA TYR A 280 -22.59 -28.94 9.78
C TYR A 280 -23.85 -29.56 9.19
N THR A 281 -24.97 -28.87 9.29
CA THR A 281 -26.20 -29.18 8.56
C THR A 281 -26.36 -28.28 7.32
N PRO A 282 -27.08 -28.71 6.26
CA PRO A 282 -27.26 -27.89 5.05
C PRO A 282 -27.97 -26.56 5.34
N GLY A 283 -27.40 -25.47 4.82
CA GLY A 283 -27.84 -24.09 5.10
C GLY A 283 -27.30 -23.49 6.41
N GLU A 284 -26.55 -24.24 7.21
CA GLU A 284 -25.85 -23.70 8.38
C GLU A 284 -24.74 -22.73 7.95
N LEU A 285 -24.51 -21.69 8.76
CA LEU A 285 -23.49 -20.68 8.50
C LEU A 285 -22.10 -21.21 8.87
N TYR A 286 -21.21 -21.28 7.88
CA TYR A 286 -19.80 -21.55 8.07
C TYR A 286 -19.03 -20.25 8.27
N GLU A 287 -18.33 -20.10 9.39
CA GLU A 287 -17.39 -19.01 9.64
C GLU A 287 -15.96 -19.55 9.72
N ALA A 288 -15.03 -18.93 8.98
CA ALA A 288 -13.59 -19.13 9.13
C ALA A 288 -12.87 -17.78 9.25
N ARG A 289 -11.76 -17.75 9.99
CA ARG A 289 -10.97 -16.53 10.22
C ARG A 289 -9.56 -16.68 9.66
N ILE A 290 -9.16 -15.73 8.82
CA ILE A 290 -7.84 -15.65 8.20
C ILE A 290 -7.14 -14.44 8.82
N THR A 291 -6.10 -14.68 9.60
CA THR A 291 -5.29 -13.64 10.22
C THR A 291 -3.95 -13.55 9.49
N ILE A 292 -3.57 -12.33 9.11
CA ILE A 292 -2.28 -12.02 8.51
C ILE A 292 -1.60 -10.99 9.40
N THR A 293 -0.41 -11.33 9.91
CA THR A 293 0.39 -10.49 10.81
C THR A 293 1.67 -10.08 10.09
N ASN A 294 2.03 -8.80 10.14
CA ASN A 294 3.33 -8.30 9.66
C ASN A 294 4.42 -8.57 10.71
N SER A 295 4.78 -9.84 10.85
CA SER A 295 5.71 -10.33 11.87
C SER A 295 7.19 -10.19 11.49
N GLY A 296 7.48 -9.94 10.21
CA GLY A 296 8.82 -10.04 9.63
C GLY A 296 9.36 -8.77 8.98
N ALA A 297 8.53 -7.81 8.56
CA ALA A 297 9.00 -6.54 8.00
C ALA A 297 9.01 -5.42 9.06
N GLY A 298 10.11 -4.67 9.11
CA GLY A 298 10.22 -3.49 9.95
C GLY A 298 9.48 -2.26 9.41
N HIS A 299 8.84 -2.34 8.24
CA HIS A 299 8.02 -1.28 7.63
C HIS A 299 6.62 -1.83 7.32
N TYR A 300 5.71 -1.03 6.77
CA TYR A 300 4.37 -1.53 6.44
C TYR A 300 4.41 -2.68 5.42
N PHE A 301 3.45 -3.59 5.50
CA PHE A 301 3.28 -4.70 4.56
C PHE A 301 2.00 -4.53 3.71
N PRO A 302 2.11 -4.51 2.37
CA PRO A 302 3.30 -4.11 1.62
C PRO A 302 3.59 -2.62 1.84
N THR A 303 4.83 -2.15 1.70
CA THR A 303 5.12 -0.69 1.70
C THR A 303 4.81 -0.08 0.32
N TYR A 304 4.77 1.25 0.23
CA TYR A 304 4.38 2.04 -0.94
C TYR A 304 2.91 1.93 -1.35
N VAL A 305 2.55 2.61 -2.45
CA VAL A 305 1.26 2.48 -3.16
C VAL A 305 1.27 1.39 -4.23
N THR A 306 2.44 0.85 -4.56
CA THR A 306 2.63 0.00 -5.76
C THR A 306 2.00 -1.38 -5.63
N PRO A 307 2.27 -2.15 -4.55
CA PRO A 307 1.85 -3.54 -4.48
C PRO A 307 0.45 -3.71 -3.89
N LYS A 308 -0.20 -4.83 -4.24
CA LYS A 308 -1.41 -5.32 -3.58
C LYS A 308 -1.27 -6.74 -3.12
N VAL A 309 -1.99 -7.07 -2.05
CA VAL A 309 -2.14 -8.44 -1.58
C VAL A 309 -3.64 -8.74 -1.47
N PHE A 310 -4.10 -9.71 -2.24
CA PHE A 310 -5.48 -10.18 -2.30
C PHE A 310 -5.62 -11.44 -1.46
N VAL A 311 -6.51 -11.40 -0.47
CA VAL A 311 -6.82 -12.53 0.40
C VAL A 311 -8.17 -13.08 -0.03
N ARG A 312 -8.16 -14.29 -0.59
CA ARG A 312 -9.32 -14.95 -1.20
C ARG A 312 -9.71 -16.18 -0.39
N ALA A 313 -11.01 -16.38 -0.24
CA ALA A 313 -11.58 -17.55 0.41
C ALA A 313 -12.81 -18.01 -0.39
N GLU A 314 -12.85 -19.28 -0.78
CA GLU A 314 -13.89 -19.85 -1.65
C GLU A 314 -14.19 -21.30 -1.26
N LEU A 315 -15.43 -21.77 -1.49
CA LEU A 315 -15.79 -23.16 -1.25
C LEU A 315 -15.54 -24.01 -2.50
N LEU A 316 -15.03 -25.22 -2.29
CA LEU A 316 -14.87 -26.24 -3.32
C LEU A 316 -15.84 -27.40 -3.10
N ASP A 317 -16.38 -27.94 -4.19
CA ASP A 317 -17.20 -29.16 -4.19
C ASP A 317 -16.33 -30.45 -4.15
N ALA A 318 -16.94 -31.61 -4.45
CA ALA A 318 -16.25 -32.90 -4.45
C ALA A 318 -15.31 -33.10 -5.65
N ASP A 319 -15.51 -32.36 -6.75
CA ASP A 319 -14.67 -32.38 -7.94
C ASP A 319 -13.53 -31.33 -7.86
N ASN A 320 -13.43 -30.63 -6.72
CA ASN A 320 -12.58 -29.44 -6.48
C ASN A 320 -12.94 -28.24 -7.36
N SER A 321 -14.18 -28.16 -7.86
CA SER A 321 -14.67 -26.99 -8.58
C SER A 321 -15.13 -25.91 -7.59
N VAL A 322 -14.84 -24.64 -7.92
CA VAL A 322 -15.29 -23.50 -7.12
C VAL A 322 -16.81 -23.39 -7.17
N ILE A 323 -17.43 -23.33 -6.00
CA ILE A 323 -18.87 -23.14 -5.86
C ILE A 323 -19.21 -21.68 -6.17
N SER A 324 -20.09 -21.48 -7.15
CA SER A 324 -20.49 -20.15 -7.62
C SER A 324 -20.93 -19.23 -6.48
N ASN A 325 -20.44 -17.98 -6.52
CA ASN A 325 -20.68 -16.91 -5.53
C ASN A 325 -20.09 -17.16 -4.12
N SER A 326 -19.41 -18.28 -3.88
CA SER A 326 -18.76 -18.53 -2.56
C SER A 326 -17.43 -17.79 -2.37
N LEU A 327 -16.88 -17.15 -3.42
CA LEU A 327 -15.65 -16.38 -3.34
C LEU A 327 -15.87 -15.07 -2.58
N GLN A 328 -15.09 -14.87 -1.53
CA GLN A 328 -14.96 -13.60 -0.80
C GLN A 328 -13.51 -13.14 -0.86
N GLU A 329 -13.31 -11.84 -1.05
CA GLU A 329 -11.99 -11.23 -1.23
C GLU A 329 -11.82 -10.02 -0.31
N ALA A 330 -10.64 -9.89 0.29
CA ALA A 330 -10.20 -8.71 1.01
C ALA A 330 -8.84 -8.24 0.46
N ILE A 331 -8.58 -6.93 0.52
CA ILE A 331 -7.39 -6.31 -0.08
C ILE A 331 -6.54 -5.65 1.00
N ILE A 332 -5.26 -5.97 1.03
CA ILE A 332 -4.21 -5.34 1.84
C ILE A 332 -3.34 -4.51 0.91
N GLY A 333 -3.32 -3.19 1.14
CA GLY A 333 -2.49 -2.26 0.37
C GLY A 333 -2.99 -0.82 0.45
N ARG A 334 -2.22 0.10 -0.12
CA ARG A 334 -2.61 1.52 -0.25
C ARG A 334 -3.10 1.77 -1.66
N GLU A 335 -4.26 2.41 -1.82
CA GLU A 335 -4.85 2.71 -3.13
C GLU A 335 -4.92 4.19 -3.39
N THR A 336 -4.68 4.57 -4.64
CA THR A 336 -4.77 5.97 -5.09
C THR A 336 -5.52 6.07 -6.40
N THR A 337 -5.88 7.29 -6.78
CA THR A 337 -6.15 7.60 -8.19
C THR A 337 -4.87 7.43 -9.03
N ALA A 338 -4.99 7.10 -10.32
CA ALA A 338 -3.82 6.76 -11.16
C ALA A 338 -2.91 7.97 -11.49
N ASP A 339 -3.44 9.19 -11.29
CA ASP A 339 -2.73 10.48 -11.31
C ASP A 339 -2.13 10.84 -9.95
N LEU A 340 -2.23 9.96 -8.95
CA LEU A 340 -1.79 10.13 -7.56
C LEU A 340 -2.45 11.31 -6.82
N SER A 341 -3.54 11.90 -7.34
CA SER A 341 -4.16 13.09 -6.74
C SER A 341 -4.95 12.82 -5.45
N GLN A 342 -5.42 11.59 -5.23
CA GLN A 342 -6.19 11.20 -4.04
C GLN A 342 -5.84 9.78 -3.58
N GLU A 343 -5.72 9.59 -2.26
CA GLU A 343 -5.71 8.27 -1.62
C GLU A 343 -7.17 7.78 -1.41
N LEU A 344 -7.48 6.58 -1.90
CA LEU A 344 -8.81 5.99 -1.83
C LEU A 344 -8.99 5.14 -0.56
N TYR A 345 -7.95 4.39 -0.18
CA TYR A 345 -7.86 3.66 1.09
C TYR A 345 -6.40 3.31 1.42
N ASP A 346 -6.13 2.96 2.68
CA ASP A 346 -4.86 2.38 3.12
C ASP A 346 -5.14 1.27 4.13
N THR A 347 -5.01 0.02 3.68
CA THR A 347 -5.21 -1.21 4.47
C THR A 347 -3.89 -1.98 4.67
N ARG A 348 -2.75 -1.32 4.45
CA ARG A 348 -1.42 -1.90 4.72
C ARG A 348 -1.27 -2.22 6.20
N ILE A 349 -0.58 -3.31 6.52
CA ILE A 349 -0.38 -3.77 7.90
C ILE A 349 0.88 -3.11 8.47
N ALA A 350 0.77 -2.37 9.57
CA ALA A 350 1.91 -1.78 10.28
C ALA A 350 2.85 -2.87 10.83
N PRO A 351 4.13 -2.57 11.12
CA PRO A 351 5.04 -3.52 11.77
C PRO A 351 4.42 -4.12 13.05
N ASP A 352 4.49 -5.44 13.19
CA ASP A 352 3.89 -6.26 14.26
C ASP A 352 2.36 -6.23 14.40
N ASP A 353 1.67 -5.46 13.57
CA ASP A 353 0.20 -5.43 13.53
C ASP A 353 -0.36 -6.57 12.66
N HIS A 354 -1.68 -6.73 12.68
CA HIS A 354 -2.39 -7.81 12.01
C HIS A 354 -3.76 -7.37 11.47
N VAL A 355 -4.22 -8.07 10.43
CA VAL A 355 -5.60 -7.98 9.96
C VAL A 355 -6.27 -9.35 10.11
N SER A 356 -7.51 -9.35 10.61
CA SER A 356 -8.38 -10.53 10.68
C SER A 356 -9.52 -10.41 9.67
N ILE A 357 -9.49 -11.24 8.64
CA ILE A 357 -10.54 -11.36 7.63
C ILE A 357 -11.44 -12.52 8.02
N VAL A 358 -12.76 -12.31 7.97
CA VAL A 358 -13.75 -13.32 8.36
C VAL A 358 -14.52 -13.76 7.12
N TYR A 359 -14.36 -15.03 6.76
CA TYR A 359 -15.13 -15.69 5.73
C TYR A 359 -16.46 -16.17 6.32
N ARG A 360 -17.59 -15.91 5.64
CA ARG A 360 -18.93 -16.31 6.10
C ARG A 360 -19.82 -16.77 4.95
N GLU A 361 -20.13 -18.06 4.86
CA GLU A 361 -20.96 -18.60 3.78
C GLU A 361 -21.95 -19.65 4.31
N ALA A 362 -23.18 -19.65 3.80
CA ALA A 362 -24.20 -20.62 4.21
C ALA A 362 -24.13 -21.88 3.34
N LEU A 363 -24.00 -23.06 3.97
CA LEU A 363 -23.63 -24.32 3.31
C LEU A 363 -24.82 -24.98 2.58
N HIS A 364 -25.36 -24.30 1.56
CA HIS A 364 -26.50 -24.77 0.74
C HIS A 364 -26.09 -25.73 -0.37
N ASN A 365 -24.97 -25.44 -1.03
CA ASN A 365 -24.33 -26.33 -2.00
C ASN A 365 -23.69 -27.52 -1.26
N LYS A 366 -23.00 -28.43 -1.94
CA LYS A 366 -22.29 -29.57 -1.30
C LYS A 366 -20.77 -29.31 -1.19
N PRO A 367 -20.30 -28.35 -0.39
CA PRO A 367 -18.87 -28.11 -0.23
C PRO A 367 -18.20 -29.27 0.48
N THR A 368 -16.96 -29.54 0.08
CA THR A 368 -16.07 -30.47 0.78
C THR A 368 -14.89 -29.75 1.44
N GLN A 369 -14.57 -28.54 0.98
CA GLN A 369 -13.41 -27.76 1.44
C GLN A 369 -13.69 -26.25 1.39
N LEU A 370 -13.12 -25.50 2.33
CA LEU A 370 -12.76 -24.10 2.15
C LEU A 370 -11.36 -24.04 1.55
N LYS A 371 -11.17 -23.38 0.42
CA LYS A 371 -9.85 -22.99 -0.10
C LYS A 371 -9.57 -21.55 0.29
N VAL A 372 -8.42 -21.32 0.92
CA VAL A 372 -7.89 -19.97 1.18
C VAL A 372 -6.64 -19.77 0.34
N SER A 373 -6.57 -18.67 -0.41
CA SER A 373 -5.37 -18.27 -1.14
C SER A 373 -5.03 -16.80 -0.90
N ILE A 374 -3.74 -16.49 -0.91
CA ILE A 374 -3.22 -15.13 -0.81
C ILE A 374 -2.35 -14.89 -2.04
N VAL A 375 -2.75 -13.95 -2.88
CA VAL A 375 -2.07 -13.58 -4.12
C VAL A 375 -1.43 -12.20 -3.93
N VAL A 376 -0.17 -12.08 -4.31
CA VAL A 376 0.60 -10.84 -4.27
C VAL A 376 0.74 -10.34 -5.70
N GLU A 377 0.42 -9.06 -5.92
CA GLU A 377 0.60 -8.35 -7.18
C GLU A 377 1.59 -7.19 -6.93
N PRO A 378 2.90 -7.43 -7.12
CA PRO A 378 3.96 -6.44 -6.85
C PRO A 378 3.77 -5.09 -7.56
N ASP A 379 3.32 -5.13 -8.82
CA ASP A 379 3.29 -4.00 -9.73
C ASP A 379 1.86 -3.48 -10.03
N HIS A 380 0.86 -3.81 -9.19
CA HIS A 380 -0.56 -3.50 -9.42
C HIS A 380 -0.84 -2.04 -9.82
N PHE A 381 -0.27 -1.06 -9.09
CA PHE A 381 -0.40 0.36 -9.47
C PHE A 381 0.16 0.63 -10.88
N TYR A 382 1.34 0.10 -11.18
CA TYR A 382 2.02 0.34 -12.45
C TYR A 382 1.31 -0.32 -13.62
N GLU A 383 0.74 -1.52 -13.47
CA GLU A 383 -0.10 -2.12 -14.52
C GLU A 383 -1.26 -1.19 -14.91
N ARG A 384 -2.00 -0.67 -13.92
CA ARG A 384 -3.10 0.28 -14.15
C ARG A 384 -2.60 1.59 -14.77
N PHE A 385 -1.49 2.14 -14.26
CA PHE A 385 -0.87 3.36 -14.77
C PHE A 385 -0.43 3.20 -16.23
N TYR A 386 0.28 2.13 -16.59
CA TYR A 386 0.73 1.88 -17.97
C TYR A 386 -0.45 1.70 -18.92
N LYS A 387 -1.51 0.97 -18.54
CA LYS A 387 -2.74 0.87 -19.33
C LYS A 387 -3.35 2.25 -19.63
N ILE A 388 -3.46 3.11 -18.61
CA ILE A 388 -4.01 4.47 -18.76
C ILE A 388 -3.09 5.34 -19.62
N ARG A 389 -1.76 5.31 -19.42
CA ARG A 389 -0.80 6.05 -20.24
C ARG A 389 -0.85 5.62 -21.71
N LEU A 390 -0.81 4.32 -21.98
CA LEU A 390 -0.85 3.76 -23.33
C LEU A 390 -2.16 4.09 -24.08
N ALA A 391 -3.28 4.22 -23.38
CA ALA A 391 -4.54 4.65 -23.97
C ALA A 391 -4.58 6.14 -24.37
N ASN A 392 -3.69 6.96 -23.82
CA ASN A 392 -3.68 8.42 -23.97
C ASN A 392 -2.42 8.99 -24.67
N MET A 393 -1.45 8.15 -25.03
CA MET A 393 -0.19 8.54 -25.67
C MET A 393 -0.14 8.12 -27.14
N ALA A 394 0.51 8.95 -27.98
CA ALA A 394 0.76 8.59 -29.37
C ALA A 394 1.85 7.50 -29.48
N PRO A 395 1.80 6.59 -30.48
CA PRO A 395 2.82 5.57 -30.68
C PRO A 395 4.23 6.15 -30.88
N GLY A 396 5.22 5.57 -30.20
CA GLY A 396 6.64 5.95 -30.23
C GLY A 396 7.47 5.19 -29.17
N ARG A 397 8.79 5.48 -29.10
CA ARG A 397 9.76 4.76 -28.23
C ARG A 397 9.30 4.66 -26.78
N SER A 398 8.75 5.73 -26.20
CA SER A 398 8.13 5.70 -24.87
C SER A 398 7.05 4.60 -24.77
N THR A 399 6.06 4.61 -25.64
CA THR A 399 4.95 3.62 -25.60
C THR A 399 5.38 2.19 -25.90
N ASP A 400 6.49 1.99 -26.62
CA ASP A 400 7.06 0.65 -26.84
C ASP A 400 7.65 0.10 -25.54
N LEU A 401 8.44 0.91 -24.82
CA LEU A 401 8.98 0.60 -23.50
C LEU A 401 7.88 0.39 -22.45
N LEU A 402 6.82 1.21 -22.47
CA LEU A 402 5.68 1.05 -21.55
C LEU A 402 4.86 -0.22 -21.85
N ARG A 403 4.84 -0.73 -23.09
CA ARG A 403 4.22 -2.02 -23.43
C ARG A 403 5.03 -3.20 -22.91
N GLU A 404 6.36 -3.12 -22.97
CA GLU A 404 7.25 -4.10 -22.33
C GLU A 404 7.09 -4.11 -20.80
N ALA A 405 7.07 -2.92 -20.19
CA ALA A 405 6.85 -2.75 -18.75
C ALA A 405 5.48 -3.29 -18.30
N LEU A 406 4.42 -3.06 -19.08
CA LEU A 406 3.10 -3.62 -18.82
C LEU A 406 3.09 -5.16 -18.84
N ALA A 407 3.75 -5.77 -19.83
CA ALA A 407 3.86 -7.24 -19.91
C ALA A 407 4.63 -7.83 -18.71
N SER A 408 5.67 -7.14 -18.24
CA SER A 408 6.40 -7.52 -17.02
C SER A 408 5.52 -7.38 -15.77
N ALA A 409 4.80 -6.26 -15.61
CA ALA A 409 3.92 -6.03 -14.47
C ALA A 409 2.81 -7.11 -14.39
N GLN A 410 2.20 -7.44 -15.53
CA GLN A 410 1.15 -8.46 -15.64
C GLN A 410 1.60 -9.87 -15.29
N SER A 411 2.90 -10.17 -15.45
CA SER A 411 3.50 -11.46 -15.12
C SER A 411 4.20 -11.50 -13.75
N SER A 412 4.19 -10.39 -12.99
CA SER A 412 4.84 -10.27 -11.68
C SER A 412 4.11 -10.96 -10.53
N HIS A 413 2.83 -11.30 -10.72
CA HIS A 413 1.96 -11.80 -9.66
C HIS A 413 2.29 -13.24 -9.26
N PHE A 414 2.11 -13.57 -7.98
CA PHE A 414 2.32 -14.93 -7.47
C PHE A 414 1.43 -15.27 -6.28
N THR A 415 1.15 -16.56 -6.10
CA THR A 415 0.46 -17.08 -4.92
C THR A 415 1.46 -17.23 -3.77
N LEU A 416 1.29 -16.43 -2.72
CA LEU A 416 2.09 -16.44 -1.49
C LEU A 416 1.72 -17.62 -0.57
N PHE A 417 0.43 -17.94 -0.54
CA PHE A 417 -0.16 -18.97 0.30
C PHE A 417 -1.38 -19.57 -0.41
N GLU A 418 -1.53 -20.89 -0.35
CA GLU A 418 -2.75 -21.58 -0.74
C GLU A 418 -2.90 -22.82 0.14
N GLN A 419 -4.06 -22.98 0.76
CA GLN A 419 -4.38 -24.14 1.59
C GLN A 419 -5.88 -24.41 1.60
N SER A 420 -6.24 -25.70 1.52
CA SER A 420 -7.61 -26.17 1.69
C SER A 420 -7.86 -26.74 3.09
N TYR A 421 -9.07 -26.51 3.61
CA TYR A 421 -9.54 -26.94 4.92
C TYR A 421 -10.84 -27.75 4.74
N PRO A 422 -10.91 -29.03 5.17
CA PRO A 422 -12.10 -29.84 5.00
C PRO A 422 -13.34 -29.27 5.71
N ILE A 423 -14.49 -29.36 5.04
CA ILE A 423 -15.82 -29.05 5.58
C ILE A 423 -16.67 -30.32 5.53
N ASN A 424 -17.30 -30.67 6.65
CA ASN A 424 -18.16 -31.85 6.75
C ASN A 424 -19.62 -31.42 6.88
N VAL A 425 -20.42 -31.62 5.83
CA VAL A 425 -21.86 -31.28 5.83
C VAL A 425 -22.72 -32.54 5.73
N ASP A 426 -23.63 -32.72 6.67
CA ASP A 426 -24.48 -33.90 6.77
C ASP A 426 -25.80 -33.75 5.99
N PHE A 427 -25.74 -34.12 4.71
CA PHE A 427 -26.91 -34.21 3.83
C PHE A 427 -27.82 -35.41 4.11
N SER A 428 -27.49 -36.32 5.04
CA SER A 428 -28.32 -37.51 5.32
C SER A 428 -29.65 -37.17 6.02
N SER A 429 -29.71 -36.01 6.67
CA SER A 429 -30.90 -35.49 7.37
C SER A 429 -31.90 -34.76 6.46
N VAL A 430 -31.50 -34.40 5.22
CA VAL A 430 -32.39 -33.75 4.26
C VAL A 430 -33.35 -34.79 3.69
N ALA A 431 -34.54 -34.85 4.25
CA ALA A 431 -35.61 -35.70 3.74
C ALA A 431 -35.83 -35.44 2.24
N THR A 432 -35.81 -36.51 1.44
CA THR A 432 -36.17 -36.46 0.02
C THR A 432 -37.64 -36.10 -0.13
N VAL A 433 -37.93 -34.79 -0.18
CA VAL A 433 -39.17 -34.28 -0.74
C VAL A 433 -39.12 -34.60 -2.23
N GLY A 434 -39.90 -35.60 -2.64
CA GLY A 434 -39.98 -36.01 -4.03
C GLY A 434 -40.46 -34.85 -4.90
N LEU A 435 -39.62 -34.42 -5.84
CA LEU A 435 -40.02 -33.57 -6.94
C LEU A 435 -40.80 -34.41 -7.95
N ASP A 436 -42.08 -34.65 -7.64
CA ASP A 436 -43.03 -35.12 -8.63
C ASP A 436 -43.19 -34.06 -9.74
N THR A 437 -43.27 -34.56 -10.97
CA THR A 437 -42.95 -33.80 -12.18
C THR A 437 -44.03 -32.81 -12.60
N HIS A 438 -43.62 -31.63 -13.06
CA HIS A 438 -44.30 -30.97 -14.18
C HIS A 438 -43.31 -30.52 -15.25
N SER A 439 -43.28 -31.29 -16.35
CA SER A 439 -42.77 -30.81 -17.64
C SER A 439 -43.71 -29.73 -18.16
N ALA A 440 -43.18 -28.54 -18.40
CA ALA A 440 -43.83 -27.48 -19.16
C ALA A 440 -42.84 -26.91 -20.18
N SER A 441 -43.31 -26.80 -21.43
CA SER A 441 -42.55 -26.35 -22.59
C SER A 441 -42.12 -24.88 -22.49
N SER A 442 -40.95 -24.58 -23.07
CA SER A 442 -40.52 -23.21 -23.38
C SER A 442 -41.57 -22.47 -24.24
N PRO A 443 -41.85 -21.20 -23.95
CA PRO A 443 -42.32 -20.24 -24.94
C PRO A 443 -41.36 -19.05 -25.04
N GLU A 444 -40.92 -18.77 -26.26
CA GLU A 444 -40.43 -17.44 -26.63
C GLU A 444 -41.58 -16.42 -26.49
N THR A 445 -41.44 -15.40 -25.64
CA THR A 445 -41.79 -14.02 -26.00
C THR A 445 -41.29 -13.02 -24.96
N LYS A 446 -40.73 -11.90 -25.46
CA LYS A 446 -40.58 -10.69 -24.66
C LYS A 446 -41.98 -10.15 -24.33
N ALA A 447 -42.23 -9.85 -23.05
CA ALA A 447 -43.30 -8.95 -22.65
C ALA A 447 -42.66 -7.64 -22.17
N GLU A 448 -42.94 -6.54 -22.87
CA GLU A 448 -42.59 -5.20 -22.38
C GLU A 448 -43.44 -4.88 -21.14
N VAL A 449 -42.79 -4.69 -20.00
CA VAL A 449 -43.44 -4.03 -18.86
C VAL A 449 -43.34 -2.53 -19.08
N ALA A 450 -44.48 -1.89 -19.30
CA ALA A 450 -44.56 -0.45 -19.49
C ALA A 450 -44.07 0.29 -18.23
N ILE A 451 -42.87 0.87 -18.32
CA ILE A 451 -42.31 1.75 -17.30
C ILE A 451 -43.12 3.05 -17.25
N ASN A 452 -43.80 3.25 -16.12
CA ASN A 452 -44.41 4.52 -15.78
C ASN A 452 -43.31 5.39 -15.15
N GLU A 453 -42.59 6.16 -15.98
CA GLU A 453 -41.22 6.69 -15.75
C GLU A 453 -41.02 7.68 -14.57
N HIS A 454 -41.95 7.80 -13.61
CA HIS A 454 -41.94 8.86 -12.59
C HIS A 454 -42.03 8.36 -11.13
N LYS A 455 -41.90 7.06 -10.86
CA LYS A 455 -41.83 6.51 -9.49
C LYS A 455 -40.42 5.97 -9.20
N LEU A 456 -39.78 6.44 -8.13
CA LEU A 456 -38.50 5.85 -7.68
C LEU A 456 -38.67 4.36 -7.39
N TYR A 457 -37.65 3.59 -7.74
CA TYR A 457 -37.52 2.17 -7.45
C TYR A 457 -36.40 1.97 -6.42
N TRP A 458 -36.70 1.22 -5.35
CA TRP A 458 -35.80 0.96 -4.23
C TRP A 458 -35.63 -0.53 -3.91
N ASN A 459 -36.06 -1.40 -4.84
CA ASN A 459 -36.23 -2.83 -4.61
C ASN A 459 -37.07 -3.16 -3.35
N ASP A 460 -38.33 -2.68 -3.34
CA ASP A 460 -39.27 -2.91 -2.23
C ASP A 460 -39.70 -4.39 -2.05
N ASP A 461 -39.41 -5.24 -3.04
CA ASP A 461 -39.74 -6.67 -3.01
C ASP A 461 -38.68 -7.50 -2.26
N ASP A 462 -37.39 -7.12 -2.36
CA ASP A 462 -36.28 -7.80 -1.65
C ASP A 462 -35.72 -7.02 -0.44
N ILE A 463 -35.99 -5.71 -0.30
CA ILE A 463 -35.47 -4.87 0.79
C ILE A 463 -36.60 -4.29 1.66
N HIS A 464 -36.59 -4.63 2.94
CA HIS A 464 -37.56 -4.18 3.94
C HIS A 464 -37.35 -2.72 4.38
N TRP A 465 -37.88 -1.77 3.60
CA TRP A 465 -37.81 -0.33 3.92
C TRP A 465 -38.84 0.12 4.96
N HIS A 466 -38.37 0.83 6.00
CA HIS A 466 -39.19 1.45 7.04
C HIS A 466 -39.24 2.98 6.94
N ASP A 467 -40.28 3.58 7.53
CA ASP A 467 -40.28 5.02 7.84
C ASP A 467 -39.31 5.35 8.99
N TYR A 468 -38.99 6.63 9.15
CA TYR A 468 -38.00 7.07 10.13
C TYR A 468 -38.34 6.72 11.58
N HIS A 469 -39.59 6.88 12.00
CA HIS A 469 -39.99 6.64 13.39
C HIS A 469 -40.12 5.14 13.68
N GLN A 470 -40.72 4.38 12.76
CA GLN A 470 -40.81 2.92 12.87
C GLN A 470 -39.40 2.31 12.85
N GLY A 471 -38.55 2.71 11.90
CA GLY A 471 -37.19 2.21 11.77
C GLY A 471 -36.33 2.49 13.02
N ARG A 472 -36.40 3.70 13.57
CA ARG A 472 -35.72 4.05 14.85
C ARG A 472 -36.18 3.18 16.02
N GLN A 473 -37.47 2.83 16.10
CA GLN A 473 -37.99 1.95 17.14
C GLN A 473 -37.55 0.49 16.92
N LEU A 474 -37.65 0.02 15.67
CA LEU A 474 -37.29 -1.35 15.30
C LEU A 474 -35.80 -1.63 15.51
N ALA A 475 -34.93 -0.70 15.09
CA ALA A 475 -33.49 -0.79 15.28
C ALA A 475 -33.11 -0.93 16.76
N LYS A 476 -33.72 -0.11 17.62
CA LYS A 476 -33.54 -0.20 19.07
C LYS A 476 -34.05 -1.51 19.67
N ALA A 477 -35.18 -2.04 19.17
CA ALA A 477 -35.77 -3.28 19.65
C ALA A 477 -35.00 -4.53 19.20
N GLN A 478 -34.49 -4.54 17.96
CA GLN A 478 -33.70 -5.63 17.37
C GLN A 478 -32.20 -5.50 17.63
N ASN A 479 -31.74 -4.37 18.18
CA ASN A 479 -30.32 -4.04 18.39
C ASN A 479 -29.49 -4.08 17.08
N LYS A 480 -30.12 -3.69 15.95
CA LYS A 480 -29.49 -3.58 14.62
C LYS A 480 -29.13 -2.12 14.28
N PRO A 481 -28.04 -1.88 13.52
CA PRO A 481 -27.72 -0.56 13.00
C PRO A 481 -28.75 -0.13 11.95
N ILE A 482 -28.77 1.17 11.63
CA ILE A 482 -29.69 1.77 10.66
C ILE A 482 -28.89 2.25 9.46
N LEU A 483 -29.35 1.93 8.25
CA LEU A 483 -28.94 2.64 7.04
C LEU A 483 -30.07 3.61 6.65
N LEU A 484 -29.83 4.90 6.84
CA LEU A 484 -30.81 5.98 6.68
C LEU A 484 -30.50 6.78 5.41
N ILE A 485 -31.40 6.74 4.43
CA ILE A 485 -31.24 7.43 3.14
C ILE A 485 -32.25 8.57 3.00
N PHE A 486 -31.74 9.80 2.89
CA PHE A 486 -32.53 10.97 2.50
C PHE A 486 -32.57 11.09 0.97
N TYR A 487 -33.77 11.27 0.42
CA TYR A 487 -34.02 11.37 -1.02
C TYR A 487 -35.14 12.36 -1.32
N ALA A 488 -35.35 12.70 -2.59
CA ALA A 488 -36.53 13.43 -3.06
C ALA A 488 -37.11 12.79 -4.33
N ASP A 489 -38.40 13.00 -4.61
CA ASP A 489 -39.04 12.29 -5.74
C ASP A 489 -38.53 12.79 -7.11
N TRP A 490 -38.04 14.03 -7.16
CA TRP A 490 -37.46 14.69 -8.35
C TRP A 490 -35.96 14.42 -8.56
N CYS A 491 -35.28 13.79 -7.61
CA CYS A 491 -33.82 13.66 -7.55
C CYS A 491 -33.27 12.62 -8.56
N PRO A 492 -32.55 13.02 -9.64
CA PRO A 492 -32.13 12.06 -10.68
C PRO A 492 -31.17 10.98 -10.16
N THR A 493 -30.21 11.34 -9.31
CA THR A 493 -29.27 10.37 -8.72
C THR A 493 -29.96 9.39 -7.77
N CYS A 494 -31.06 9.79 -7.15
CA CYS A 494 -31.87 8.90 -6.32
C CYS A 494 -32.60 7.84 -7.16
N HIS A 495 -33.01 8.16 -8.39
CA HIS A 495 -33.48 7.15 -9.37
C HIS A 495 -32.32 6.26 -9.87
N ALA A 496 -31.11 6.82 -10.01
CA ALA A 496 -29.91 6.08 -10.43
C ALA A 496 -29.41 5.04 -9.41
N TYR A 497 -29.91 5.04 -8.17
CA TYR A 497 -29.61 3.99 -7.19
C TYR A 497 -30.32 2.65 -7.45
N ARG A 498 -31.22 2.55 -8.45
CA ARG A 498 -31.87 1.28 -8.81
C ARG A 498 -30.93 0.06 -8.90
N PRO A 499 -29.88 0.05 -9.75
CA PRO A 499 -28.95 -1.08 -9.85
C PRO A 499 -28.15 -1.34 -8.56
N ILE A 500 -28.08 -0.37 -7.65
CA ILE A 500 -27.43 -0.50 -6.34
C ILE A 500 -28.30 -1.34 -5.41
N PHE A 501 -29.62 -1.11 -5.39
CA PHE A 501 -30.57 -1.90 -4.59
C PHE A 501 -31.03 -3.20 -5.25
N GLU A 502 -30.74 -3.41 -6.54
CA GLU A 502 -30.83 -4.71 -7.22
C GLU A 502 -29.55 -5.56 -7.05
N ASP A 503 -28.46 -5.01 -6.48
CA ASP A 503 -27.24 -5.78 -6.20
C ASP A 503 -27.48 -6.80 -5.07
N LYS A 504 -27.23 -8.07 -5.36
CA LYS A 504 -27.49 -9.18 -4.43
C LYS A 504 -26.68 -9.12 -3.15
N SER A 505 -25.46 -8.60 -3.21
CA SER A 505 -24.58 -8.43 -2.06
C SER A 505 -25.15 -7.35 -1.13
N LEU A 506 -25.68 -6.26 -1.69
CA LEU A 506 -26.32 -5.20 -0.93
C LEU A 506 -27.66 -5.65 -0.35
N VAL A 507 -28.50 -6.34 -1.13
CA VAL A 507 -29.76 -6.95 -0.66
C VAL A 507 -29.49 -7.87 0.53
N ALA A 508 -28.53 -8.81 0.40
CA ALA A 508 -28.15 -9.71 1.49
C ALA A 508 -27.63 -8.96 2.73
N LEU A 509 -26.80 -7.92 2.53
CA LEU A 509 -26.29 -7.10 3.62
C LEU A 509 -27.37 -6.21 4.26
N SER A 510 -28.44 -5.88 3.54
CA SER A 510 -29.55 -5.06 4.03
C SER A 510 -30.34 -5.70 5.17
N GLU A 511 -30.37 -7.05 5.20
CA GLU A 511 -30.99 -7.81 6.30
C GLU A 511 -30.25 -7.64 7.64
N GLU A 512 -28.97 -7.26 7.66
CA GLU A 512 -28.24 -6.93 8.90
C GLU A 512 -28.56 -5.51 9.43
N PHE A 513 -29.29 -4.71 8.65
CA PHE A 513 -29.67 -3.34 8.99
C PHE A 513 -31.18 -3.22 9.21
N VAL A 514 -31.58 -2.13 9.85
CA VAL A 514 -32.92 -1.56 9.64
C VAL A 514 -32.79 -0.52 8.53
N MET A 515 -33.32 -0.85 7.36
CA MET A 515 -33.26 -0.01 6.17
C MET A 515 -34.33 1.09 6.26
N VAL A 516 -33.92 2.35 6.21
CA VAL A 516 -34.81 3.51 6.40
C VAL A 516 -34.60 4.50 5.27
N ARG A 517 -35.70 4.98 4.69
CA ARG A 517 -35.69 6.04 3.67
C ARG A 517 -36.59 7.19 4.08
N VAL A 518 -36.15 8.41 3.81
CA VAL A 518 -36.85 9.65 4.17
C VAL A 518 -36.91 10.57 2.96
N ASN A 519 -38.14 10.85 2.49
CA ASN A 519 -38.36 11.86 1.47
C ASN A 519 -38.26 13.25 2.12
N THR A 520 -37.31 14.06 1.68
CA THR A 520 -36.99 15.39 2.27
C THR A 520 -38.12 16.39 2.13
N ASP A 521 -38.87 16.33 1.03
CA ASP A 521 -39.99 17.24 0.74
C ASP A 521 -41.20 16.95 1.66
N LYS A 522 -41.34 15.70 2.14
CA LYS A 522 -42.43 15.23 3.00
C LYS A 522 -42.09 15.26 4.49
N HIS A 523 -40.80 15.21 4.83
CA HIS A 523 -40.29 15.20 6.21
C HIS A 523 -39.18 16.25 6.43
N PRO A 524 -39.44 17.54 6.18
CA PRO A 524 -38.46 18.61 6.36
C PRO A 524 -37.93 18.71 7.79
N GLU A 525 -38.72 18.33 8.79
CA GLU A 525 -38.35 18.28 10.20
C GLU A 525 -37.27 17.24 10.52
N VAL A 526 -37.36 16.05 9.90
CA VAL A 526 -36.34 15.00 10.05
C VAL A 526 -35.11 15.36 9.21
N ASN A 527 -35.32 15.82 7.98
CA ASN A 527 -34.28 16.27 7.06
C ASN A 527 -33.35 17.31 7.71
N THR A 528 -33.91 18.41 8.22
CA THR A 528 -33.15 19.51 8.84
C THR A 528 -32.28 19.03 10.01
N ALA A 529 -32.75 18.06 10.79
CA ALA A 529 -32.03 17.53 11.96
C ALA A 529 -30.79 16.67 11.61
N TYR A 530 -30.61 16.27 10.34
CA TYR A 530 -29.47 15.48 9.86
C TYR A 530 -28.52 16.25 8.94
N ILE A 531 -28.80 17.52 8.63
CA ILE A 531 -27.86 18.38 7.89
C ILE A 531 -26.66 18.67 8.83
N PRO A 532 -25.43 18.24 8.50
CA PRO A 532 -24.24 18.58 9.28
C PRO A 532 -23.97 20.08 9.21
N GLU A 533 -23.47 20.70 10.29
CA GLU A 533 -23.16 22.14 10.32
C GLU A 533 -22.13 22.57 9.25
N GLU A 534 -21.29 21.64 8.79
CA GLU A 534 -20.25 21.84 7.77
C GLU A 534 -20.71 21.55 6.33
N GLU A 535 -21.95 21.08 6.12
CA GLU A 535 -22.47 20.73 4.78
C GLU A 535 -23.80 21.44 4.48
N TRP A 536 -24.08 21.66 3.19
CA TRP A 536 -25.36 22.23 2.75
C TRP A 536 -26.42 21.15 2.53
N GLU A 537 -27.65 21.57 2.23
CA GLU A 537 -28.72 20.63 1.90
C GLU A 537 -28.55 20.05 0.49
N TYR A 538 -28.54 18.72 0.38
CA TYR A 538 -28.52 18.01 -0.90
C TYR A 538 -29.12 16.61 -0.74
N VAL A 539 -29.51 15.99 -1.87
CA VAL A 539 -29.99 14.59 -1.94
C VAL A 539 -29.35 13.89 -3.15
N PRO A 540 -29.07 12.58 -3.09
CA PRO A 540 -29.23 11.69 -1.93
C PRO A 540 -28.18 11.89 -0.83
N ARG A 541 -28.51 11.52 0.41
CA ARG A 541 -27.56 11.38 1.53
C ARG A 541 -27.81 10.08 2.29
N THR A 542 -26.77 9.31 2.55
CA THR A 542 -26.82 8.04 3.27
C THR A 542 -26.05 8.16 4.59
N PHE A 543 -26.73 7.87 5.70
CA PHE A 543 -26.16 7.85 7.04
C PHE A 543 -26.25 6.44 7.65
N ALA A 544 -25.15 5.98 8.22
CA ALA A 544 -25.15 4.83 9.11
C ALA A 544 -25.33 5.30 10.57
N LEU A 545 -26.28 4.71 11.30
CA LEU A 545 -26.56 5.00 12.70
C LEU A 545 -26.50 3.73 13.57
N PHE A 546 -26.16 3.89 14.84
CA PHE A 546 -26.33 2.85 15.85
C PHE A 546 -27.82 2.64 16.23
N PRO A 547 -28.19 1.58 16.98
CA PRO A 547 -29.58 1.35 17.43
C PRO A 547 -30.17 2.45 18.33
N ASP A 548 -29.34 3.20 19.06
CA ASP A 548 -29.80 4.40 19.79
C ASP A 548 -30.07 5.60 18.87
N GLY A 549 -29.62 5.50 17.61
CA GLY A 549 -29.69 6.49 16.54
C GLY A 549 -28.68 7.62 16.65
N SER A 550 -27.58 7.41 17.38
CA SER A 550 -26.37 8.22 17.21
C SER A 550 -25.69 7.86 15.88
N ARG A 551 -25.06 8.85 15.23
CA ARG A 551 -24.44 8.72 13.91
C ARG A 551 -23.08 8.03 14.00
N MET A 552 -22.75 7.21 13.01
CA MET A 552 -21.41 6.69 12.78
C MET A 552 -20.72 7.59 11.76
N ASP A 553 -19.62 8.25 12.15
CA ASP A 553 -18.95 9.23 11.30
C ASP A 553 -17.72 8.62 10.59
N ASN A 554 -17.06 7.66 11.20
CA ASN A 554 -15.84 7.00 10.71
C ASN A 554 -16.10 5.79 9.80
N VAL A 555 -17.22 5.77 9.07
CA VAL A 555 -17.65 4.63 8.22
C VAL A 555 -17.85 5.00 6.75
N TYR A 556 -17.44 6.19 6.33
CA TYR A 556 -17.47 6.64 4.93
C TYR A 556 -16.03 6.78 4.42
N SER A 557 -15.79 6.47 3.15
CA SER A 557 -14.51 6.69 2.47
C SER A 557 -14.15 8.17 2.33
N LYS A 558 -15.16 9.04 2.34
CA LYS A 558 -15.02 10.51 2.20
C LYS A 558 -14.84 11.16 3.57
N THR A 559 -13.93 12.13 3.63
CA THR A 559 -13.65 12.94 4.83
C THR A 559 -14.06 14.41 4.67
N LYS A 560 -14.55 14.81 3.50
CA LYS A 560 -15.00 16.17 3.16
C LYS A 560 -16.38 16.13 2.49
N ALA A 561 -17.08 17.25 2.53
CA ALA A 561 -18.37 17.45 1.86
C ALA A 561 -18.29 17.19 0.34
N PRO A 562 -19.30 16.55 -0.29
CA PRO A 562 -20.50 15.96 0.32
C PRO A 562 -20.20 14.56 0.89
N ARG A 563 -19.97 14.44 2.20
CA ARG A 563 -19.41 13.22 2.83
C ARG A 563 -20.38 12.04 2.77
N TYR A 564 -21.65 12.33 2.93
CA TYR A 564 -22.75 11.37 3.00
C TYR A 564 -23.36 11.07 1.62
N PHE A 565 -22.80 11.64 0.55
CA PHE A 565 -23.15 11.25 -0.82
C PHE A 565 -22.40 9.97 -1.18
N LEU A 566 -23.14 8.89 -1.43
CA LEU A 566 -22.58 7.65 -1.98
C LEU A 566 -22.86 7.58 -3.48
N SER A 567 -21.89 7.11 -4.28
CA SER A 567 -22.06 7.05 -5.74
C SER A 567 -23.16 6.07 -6.16
N ALA A 568 -23.80 6.40 -7.29
CA ALA A 568 -24.75 5.54 -7.99
C ALA A 568 -24.09 4.64 -9.05
N ASP A 569 -22.78 4.80 -9.30
CA ASP A 569 -22.09 4.11 -10.40
C ASP A 569 -21.87 2.61 -10.12
N THR A 570 -21.60 2.26 -8.85
CA THR A 570 -21.35 0.89 -8.38
C THR A 570 -21.78 0.73 -6.92
N PRO A 571 -22.13 -0.48 -6.43
CA PRO A 571 -22.53 -0.68 -5.03
C PRO A 571 -21.36 -0.56 -4.03
N ALA A 572 -20.12 -0.36 -4.48
CA ALA A 572 -18.92 -0.42 -3.65
C ALA A 572 -18.94 0.56 -2.47
N GLU A 573 -19.36 1.82 -2.66
CA GLU A 573 -19.42 2.78 -1.55
C GLU A 573 -20.53 2.45 -0.53
N PHE A 574 -21.64 1.85 -0.98
CA PHE A 574 -22.69 1.37 -0.08
C PHE A 574 -22.24 0.15 0.71
N LEU A 575 -21.68 -0.86 0.03
CA LEU A 575 -21.15 -2.08 0.66
C LEU A 575 -20.06 -1.75 1.68
N PHE A 576 -19.10 -0.88 1.33
CA PHE A 576 -18.10 -0.38 2.26
C PHE A 576 -18.74 0.29 3.49
N THR A 577 -19.69 1.22 3.28
CA THR A 577 -20.34 1.96 4.37
C THR A 577 -21.10 1.02 5.30
N MET A 578 -21.82 0.05 4.75
CA MET A 578 -22.58 -0.95 5.52
C MET A 578 -21.64 -1.93 6.26
N GLN A 579 -20.59 -2.43 5.63
CA GLN A 579 -19.61 -3.31 6.28
C GLN A 579 -18.88 -2.59 7.43
N ALA A 580 -18.40 -1.36 7.19
CA ALA A 580 -17.77 -0.53 8.22
C ALA A 580 -18.73 -0.20 9.37
N ALA A 581 -20.01 0.06 9.07
CA ALA A 581 -21.04 0.30 10.08
C ALA A 581 -21.35 -0.94 10.94
N LEU A 582 -21.37 -2.14 10.37
CA LEU A 582 -21.52 -3.38 11.16
C LEU A 582 -20.34 -3.62 12.09
N LEU A 583 -19.11 -3.45 11.61
CA LEU A 583 -17.90 -3.58 12.44
C LEU A 583 -17.89 -2.55 13.59
N ASN A 584 -18.27 -1.31 13.31
CA ASN A 584 -18.36 -0.24 14.30
C ASN A 584 -19.45 -0.52 15.35
N HIS A 585 -20.61 -1.03 14.91
CA HIS A 585 -21.68 -1.48 15.80
C HIS A 585 -21.23 -2.62 16.72
N GLN A 586 -20.62 -3.67 16.17
CA GLN A 586 -20.09 -4.81 16.92
C GLN A 586 -19.02 -4.37 17.94
N HIS A 587 -18.11 -3.47 17.57
CA HIS A 587 -17.11 -2.91 18.48
C HIS A 587 -17.74 -2.10 19.63
N ARG A 588 -18.79 -1.33 19.36
CA ARG A 588 -19.53 -0.59 20.41
C ARG A 588 -20.35 -1.51 21.32
N GLN A 589 -20.65 -2.74 20.89
CA GLN A 589 -21.28 -3.76 21.73
C GLN A 589 -20.27 -4.51 22.61
N SER A 590 -19.03 -4.71 22.18
CA SER A 590 -17.99 -5.39 22.98
C SER A 590 -17.28 -4.47 23.99
N THR A 591 -17.47 -3.16 23.88
CA THR A 591 -16.89 -2.12 24.76
C THR A 591 -17.89 -1.52 25.77
N ARG A 592 -19.10 -2.10 25.86
CA ARG A 592 -20.17 -1.74 26.80
C ARG A 592 -20.48 -2.88 27.78
#